data_AF-A0A6N8JRV6-F1
#
_entry.id   AF-A0A6N8JRV6-F1
#
_cell.length_a   1.000
_cell.length_b   1.000
_cell.length_c   1.000
_cell.angle_alpha   90.00
_cell.angle_beta   90.00
_cell.angle_gamma   90.00
#
_symmetry.space_group_name_H-M   'P 1'
#
loop_
_entity.id
_entity.type
_entity.pdbx_description
1 polymer ?
#
loop_
_entity_poly.entity_id
_entity_poly.type
_entity_poly.pdbx_seq_one_letter_code
_entity_poly.pdbx_strand_id
1 'polypeptide(L)' 'MSNELKYLAYAMEYYRRKKGLSGPEAARLFEKYDLYQLVIDNYFLYHIESPDNMVADLDEFIATGRVLA' A
#
# COMPACT_ATOMS: atom_id res chain seq x y z
N MET A 1 18.52 4.08 4.03
CA MET A 1 17.15 3.62 3.69
C MET A 1 17.14 3.21 2.23
N SER A 2 16.66 2.01 1.92
CA SER A 2 16.48 1.56 0.54
C SER A 2 15.34 2.36 -0.14
N ASN A 3 15.24 2.29 -1.47
CA ASN A 3 14.20 3.00 -2.19
C ASN A 3 12.81 2.43 -1.89
N GLU A 4 12.73 1.12 -1.66
CA GLU A 4 11.53 0.39 -1.23
C GLU A 4 11.00 0.95 0.10
N LEU A 5 11.87 1.16 1.10
CA LEU A 5 11.43 1.70 2.39
C LEU A 5 11.00 3.17 2.32
N LYS A 6 11.64 3.97 1.44
CA LYS A 6 11.18 5.35 1.18
C LYS A 6 9.82 5.36 0.49
N TYR A 7 9.63 4.44 -0.47
CA TYR A 7 8.36 4.28 -1.16
C TYR A 7 7.27 3.77 -0.24
N LEU A 8 7.57 2.84 0.68
CA LEU A 8 6.61 2.34 1.65
C LEU A 8 6.04 3.47 2.52
N ALA A 9 6.89 4.39 2.98
CA ALA A 9 6.44 5.56 3.73
C ALA A 9 5.50 6.45 2.89
N TYR A 10 5.84 6.67 1.61
CA TYR A 10 5.00 7.39 0.66
C TYR A 10 3.66 6.68 0.42
N ALA A 11 3.68 5.38 0.14
CA ALA A 11 2.53 4.54 -0.15
C ALA A 11 1.53 4.54 1.01
N MET A 12 2.03 4.36 2.24
CA MET A 12 1.21 4.38 3.44
C MET A 12 0.54 5.74 3.65
N GLU A 13 1.27 6.85 3.46
CA GLU A 13 0.71 8.20 3.58
C GLU A 13 -0.30 8.50 2.46
N TYR A 14 -0.02 8.07 1.23
CA TYR A 14 -0.93 8.22 0.10
C TYR A 14 -2.23 7.45 0.33
N TYR A 15 -2.15 6.17 0.67
CA TYR A 15 -3.30 5.31 0.96
C TYR A 15 -4.14 5.89 2.09
N ARG A 16 -3.49 6.28 3.21
CA ARG A 16 -4.14 6.92 4.35
C ARG A 16 -4.96 8.14 3.93
N ARG A 17 -4.35 9.05 3.16
CA ARG A 17 -5.02 10.26 2.68
C ARG A 17 -6.17 9.96 1.72
N LYS A 18 -5.98 9.00 0.80
CA LYS A 18 -7.01 8.58 -0.17
C LYS A 18 -8.23 7.98 0.52
N LYS A 19 -8.01 7.25 1.63
CA LYS A 19 -9.06 6.60 2.43
C LYS A 19 -9.62 7.43 3.57
N GLY A 20 -9.08 8.62 3.81
CA GLY A 20 -9.48 9.47 4.94
C GLY A 20 -9.15 8.86 6.30
N LEU A 21 -8.11 8.04 6.39
CA LEU A 21 -7.71 7.36 7.63
C LEU A 21 -6.76 8.24 8.46
N SER A 22 -6.76 8.04 9.77
CA SER A 22 -5.66 8.49 10.64
C SER A 22 -4.43 7.60 10.47
N GLY A 23 -3.27 8.07 10.93
CA GLY A 23 -2.02 7.29 10.91
C GLY A 23 -2.17 5.93 11.61
N PRO A 24 -2.71 5.88 12.85
CA PRO A 24 -2.94 4.62 13.55
C PRO A 24 -3.94 3.68 12.87
N GLU A 25 -4.98 4.20 12.21
CA GLU A 25 -5.93 3.36 11.47
C GLU A 25 -5.28 2.70 10.25
N ALA A 26 -4.52 3.47 9.47
CA ALA A 26 -3.74 2.93 8.36
C ALA A 26 -2.70 1.91 8.84
N ALA A 27 -2.01 2.18 9.94
CA ALA A 27 -1.00 1.26 10.50
C ALA A 27 -1.61 -0.09 10.91
N ARG A 28 -2.77 -0.07 11.58
CA ARG A 28 -3.49 -1.30 11.97
C ARG A 28 -3.97 -2.09 10.75
N LEU A 29 -4.41 -1.40 9.70
CA LEU A 29 -4.84 -2.05 8.47
C LEU A 29 -3.66 -2.71 7.75
N PHE A 30 -2.54 -2.00 7.62
CA PHE A 30 -1.33 -2.52 7.00
C PHE A 30 -0.76 -3.73 7.77
N GLU A 31 -0.82 -3.70 9.10
CA GLU A 31 -0.41 -4.83 9.94
C GLU A 31 -1.36 -6.03 9.79
N LYS A 32 -2.67 -5.79 9.85
CA LYS A 32 -3.69 -6.85 9.78
C LYS A 32 -3.65 -7.64 8.47
N TYR A 33 -3.36 -6.98 7.36
CA TYR A 33 -3.39 -7.58 6.01
C TYR A 33 -1.98 -7.74 5.40
N ASP A 34 -0.91 -7.57 6.18
CA ASP A 34 0.48 -7.66 5.70
C ASP A 34 0.79 -6.78 4.48
N LEU A 35 0.15 -5.60 4.42
CA LEU A 35 0.29 -4.69 3.28
C LEU A 35 1.68 -4.05 3.22
N TYR A 36 2.42 -4.03 4.33
CA TYR A 36 3.80 -3.56 4.34
C TYR A 36 4.67 -4.39 3.39
N GLN A 37 4.57 -5.72 3.51
CA GLN A 37 5.34 -6.64 2.67
C GLN A 37 4.84 -6.59 1.23
N LEU A 38 3.52 -6.54 1.03
CA LEU A 38 2.92 -6.43 -0.30
C LEU A 38 3.41 -5.21 -1.09
N VAL A 39 3.50 -4.04 -0.43
CA VAL A 39 4.02 -2.81 -1.05
C VAL A 39 5.53 -2.92 -1.35
N ILE A 40 6.30 -3.57 -0.48
CA ILE A 40 7.73 -3.80 -0.70
C ILE A 40 7.94 -4.73 -1.90
N ASP A 41 7.22 -5.85 -1.94
CA ASP A 41 7.35 -6.87 -2.98
C ASP A 41 6.96 -6.33 -4.36
N ASN A 42 5.98 -5.42 -4.40
CA ASN A 42 5.49 -4.80 -5.64
C ASN A 42 6.07 -3.41 -5.88
N TYR A 43 7.12 -3.00 -5.14
CA TYR A 43 7.74 -1.68 -5.27
C TYR A 43 8.02 -1.34 -6.74
N PHE A 44 8.60 -2.29 -7.49
CA PHE A 44 8.98 -2.07 -8.90
C PHE A 44 7.82 -1.62 -9.79
N LEU A 45 6.63 -2.19 -9.57
CA LEU A 45 5.42 -1.83 -10.32
C LEU A 45 4.83 -0.52 -9.79
N TYR A 46 4.67 -0.41 -8.47
CA TYR A 46 3.96 0.72 -7.87
C TYR A 46 4.70 2.05 -7.97
N HIS A 47 6.04 2.05 -8.07
CA HIS A 47 6.81 3.29 -8.19
C HIS A 47 6.92 3.85 -9.63
N ILE A 48 6.59 3.05 -10.64
CA ILE A 48 6.57 3.48 -12.06
C ILE A 48 5.15 3.78 -12.55
N GLU A 49 4.14 3.16 -11.94
CA GLU A 49 2.74 3.37 -12.27
C GLU A 49 2.06 4.47 -11.44
N SER A 50 0.75 4.64 -11.65
CA SER A 50 -0.07 5.53 -10.84
C SER A 50 -0.20 5.02 -9.40
N PRO A 51 -0.01 5.87 -8.37
CA PRO A 51 -0.32 5.54 -6.98
C PRO A 51 -1.78 5.13 -6.75
N ASP A 52 -2.71 5.57 -7.62
CA ASP A 52 -4.11 5.14 -7.57
C ASP A 52 -4.27 3.64 -7.91
N ASN A 53 -3.42 3.08 -8.78
CA ASN A 53 -3.41 1.64 -9.07
C ASN A 53 -2.99 0.84 -7.84
N MET A 54 -1.92 1.29 -7.15
CA MET A 54 -1.52 0.70 -5.87
C MET A 54 -2.69 0.74 -4.87
N VAL A 55 -3.45 1.84 -4.76
CA VAL A 55 -4.59 1.87 -3.83
C VAL A 55 -5.64 0.82 -4.20
N ALA A 56 -5.98 0.70 -5.49
CA ALA A 56 -6.95 -0.27 -5.98
C ALA A 56 -6.50 -1.72 -5.69
N ASP A 57 -5.22 -2.03 -5.90
CA ASP A 57 -4.65 -3.35 -5.60
C ASP A 57 -4.71 -3.68 -4.12
N LEU A 58 -4.35 -2.74 -3.25
CA LEU A 58 -4.41 -2.94 -1.80
C LEU A 58 -5.85 -3.16 -1.34
N ASP A 59 -6.81 -2.44 -1.90
CA ASP A 59 -8.24 -2.64 -1.59
C ASP A 59 -8.76 -4.00 -2.07
N GLU A 60 -8.39 -4.41 -3.28
CA GLU A 60 -8.73 -5.72 -3.82
C GLU A 60 -8.13 -6.83 -2.94
N PHE A 61 -6.87 -6.69 -2.56
CA PHE A 61 -6.21 -7.64 -1.67
C PHE A 61 -6.91 -7.76 -0.32
N ILE A 62 -7.33 -6.65 0.28
CA ILE A 62 -8.12 -6.65 1.52
C ILE A 62 -9.46 -7.36 1.33
N ALA A 63 -10.11 -7.18 0.17
CA ALA A 63 -11.43 -7.73 -0.12
C ALA A 63 -11.39 -9.22 -0.48
N THR A 64 -10.38 -9.68 -1.23
CA THR A 64 -10.37 -11.00 -1.87
C THR A 64 -9.14 -11.85 -1.54
N GLY A 65 -8.10 -11.27 -0.95
CA GLY A 65 -6.81 -11.92 -0.71
C GLY A 65 -5.97 -12.10 -1.98
N ARG A 66 -6.30 -11.37 -3.06
CA ARG A 66 -5.58 -11.42 -4.36
C ARG A 66 -5.22 -10.01 -4.81
N VAL A 67 -4.12 -9.89 -5.54
CA VAL A 67 -3.71 -8.64 -6.20
C VAL A 67 -4.34 -8.61 -7.60
N LEU A 68 -4.69 -7.43 -8.12
CA LEU A 68 -5.11 -7.29 -9.52
C LEU A 68 -3.90 -7.63 -10.41
N ALA A 69 -4.08 -8.63 -11.27
CA ALA A 69 -3.04 -9.12 -12.18
C ALA A 69 -2.83 -8.20 -13.38
#